data_AF-A0AA45Z406-F1
#
_entry.id   AF-A0AA45Z406-F1
#
_cell.length_a   1.000
_cell.length_b   1.000
_cell.length_c   1.000
_cell.angle_alpha   90.00
_cell.angle_beta   90.00
_cell.angle_gamma   90.00
#
_symmetry.space_group_name_H-M   'P 1'
#
loop_
_entity.id
_entity.type
_entity.pdbx_description
1 polymer ?
#
loop_
_entity_poly.entity_id
_entity_poly.type
_entity_poly.pdbx_seq_one_letter_code
_entity_poly.pdbx_strand_id
1 'polypeptide(L)'
;MGLGLAVFLFAAGCSRSPAPPSPEFEQASRRWTALYAQKLDDAYLDPSIGEIEAQLQRVPADSVDSLASQSLLQRIQEGRTRMQAAQEEQRRAVASASALPTMDPSSTDFPRQAEPVAAEPVDAGPADAGVIAGPQTGTPASELVAGFEGCFTRGTAVTVEGRGMRDTWQLSDRASCQLGYPSHRDSVLVVEDGRVLALLPKSAVRTVRRYEDGGTVPVDDGGR
;
A
#
# COMPACT_ATOMS: atom_id res chain seq x y z
N MET A 1 56.77 -29.62 -53.29
CA MET A 1 56.14 -28.29 -53.34
C MET A 1 54.72 -28.47 -53.87
N GLY A 2 53.74 -28.63 -52.97
CA GLY A 2 52.33 -28.77 -53.33
C GLY A 2 51.58 -27.54 -52.85
N LEU A 3 51.29 -26.62 -53.76
CA LEU A 3 50.47 -25.44 -53.52
C LEU A 3 49.04 -25.87 -53.21
N GLY A 4 48.55 -25.45 -52.04
CA GLY A 4 47.16 -25.62 -51.63
C GLY A 4 46.20 -24.75 -52.43
N LEU A 5 44.95 -25.17 -52.48
CA LEU A 5 43.84 -24.35 -52.95
C LEU A 5 42.59 -24.77 -52.16
N ALA A 6 42.41 -24.12 -51.01
CA ALA A 6 41.18 -24.17 -50.23
C ALA A 6 40.13 -23.29 -50.93
N VAL A 7 39.05 -23.91 -51.40
CA VAL A 7 37.89 -23.20 -51.94
C VAL A 7 37.00 -22.80 -50.76
N PHE A 8 37.14 -21.56 -50.31
CA PHE A 8 36.14 -20.88 -49.48
C PHE A 8 35.15 -20.17 -50.42
N LEU A 9 33.94 -20.72 -50.57
CA LEU A 9 32.84 -20.06 -51.28
C LEU A 9 31.75 -19.66 -50.28
N PHE A 10 31.85 -18.37 -49.90
CA PHE A 10 30.79 -17.41 -49.59
C PHE A 10 29.48 -17.92 -48.97
N ALA A 11 29.40 -17.83 -47.64
CA ALA A 11 28.13 -17.56 -46.98
C ALA A 11 27.64 -16.17 -47.44
N ALA A 12 26.63 -16.14 -48.31
CA ALA A 12 25.86 -14.95 -48.62
C ALA A 12 25.03 -14.55 -47.38
N GLY A 13 25.70 -13.92 -46.41
CA GLY A 13 25.02 -13.23 -45.32
C GLY A 13 24.26 -12.05 -45.91
N CYS A 14 22.94 -12.12 -45.91
CA CYS A 14 22.08 -10.97 -46.18
C CYS A 14 22.39 -9.91 -45.12
N SER A 15 23.26 -8.96 -45.45
CA SER A 15 23.46 -7.74 -44.67
C SER A 15 22.21 -6.87 -44.84
N ARG A 16 21.13 -7.23 -44.14
CA ARG A 16 20.00 -6.33 -43.96
C ARG A 16 20.50 -5.23 -43.04
N SER A 17 20.63 -4.01 -43.57
CA SER A 17 20.95 -2.84 -42.76
C SER A 17 20.04 -2.83 -41.53
N PRO A 18 20.55 -2.49 -40.33
CA PRO A 18 19.74 -2.43 -39.13
C PRO A 18 18.54 -1.53 -39.41
N ALA A 19 17.34 -2.03 -39.11
CA ALA A 19 16.12 -1.29 -39.34
C ALA A 19 16.17 0.04 -38.56
N PRO A 20 15.57 1.12 -39.08
CA PRO A 20 15.60 2.40 -38.40
C PRO A 20 14.88 2.31 -37.03
N PRO A 21 15.38 3.04 -36.01
CA PRO A 21 14.65 3.22 -34.77
C PRO A 21 13.33 3.95 -35.01
N SER A 22 12.32 3.69 -34.18
CA SER A 22 11.00 4.30 -34.35
C SER A 22 10.85 5.57 -33.50
N PRO A 23 10.52 6.72 -34.10
CA PRO A 23 10.28 7.95 -33.35
C PRO A 23 9.06 7.84 -32.43
N GLU A 24 8.11 6.95 -32.75
CA GLU A 24 6.93 6.67 -31.94
C GLU A 24 7.33 6.00 -30.61
N PHE A 25 8.21 5.01 -30.63
CA PHE A 25 8.68 4.34 -29.42
C PHE A 25 9.46 5.29 -28.52
N GLU A 26 10.36 6.11 -29.07
CA GLU A 26 11.12 7.08 -28.27
C GLU A 26 10.21 8.12 -27.60
N GLN A 27 9.16 8.56 -28.29
CA GLN A 27 8.20 9.51 -27.71
C GLN A 27 7.36 8.84 -26.64
N ALA A 28 6.83 7.64 -26.91
CA ALA A 28 6.00 6.90 -25.97
C ALA A 28 6.76 6.52 -24.71
N SER A 29 8.00 6.00 -24.84
CA SER A 29 8.86 5.63 -23.71
C SER A 29 9.23 6.82 -22.83
N ARG A 30 9.55 7.97 -23.43
CA ARG A 30 9.79 9.23 -22.67
C ARG A 30 8.55 9.69 -21.93
N ARG A 31 7.40 9.71 -22.59
CA ARG A 31 6.12 10.09 -21.96
C ARG A 31 5.75 9.15 -20.82
N TRP A 32 5.89 7.85 -21.03
CA TRP A 32 5.66 6.84 -20.00
C TRP A 32 6.57 7.03 -18.80
N THR A 33 7.88 7.18 -19.03
CA THR A 33 8.86 7.36 -17.95
C THR A 33 8.57 8.63 -17.15
N ALA A 34 8.24 9.73 -17.83
CA ALA A 34 7.91 11.00 -17.19
C ALA A 34 6.60 10.91 -16.38
N LEU A 35 5.57 10.26 -16.93
CA LEU A 35 4.30 10.05 -16.25
C LEU A 35 4.48 9.17 -15.01
N TYR A 36 5.17 8.05 -15.15
CA TYR A 36 5.43 7.11 -14.08
C TYR A 36 6.31 7.71 -12.98
N ALA A 37 7.32 8.51 -13.32
CA ALA A 37 8.14 9.20 -12.32
C ALA A 37 7.34 10.18 -11.45
N GLN A 38 6.28 10.78 -12.01
CA GLN A 38 5.44 11.74 -11.29
C GLN A 38 4.34 11.09 -10.46
N LYS A 39 3.74 10.01 -10.98
CA LYS A 39 2.50 9.44 -10.42
C LYS A 39 2.65 8.01 -9.90
N LEU A 40 3.80 7.37 -10.12
CA LEU A 40 4.05 5.98 -9.75
C LEU A 40 2.90 5.08 -10.23
N ASP A 41 2.29 4.30 -9.35
CA ASP A 41 1.22 3.37 -9.71
C ASP A 41 -0.07 4.07 -10.17
N ASP A 42 -0.32 5.33 -9.77
CA ASP A 42 -1.48 6.09 -10.26
C ASP A 42 -1.35 6.42 -11.76
N ALA A 43 -0.14 6.36 -12.32
CA ALA A 43 0.09 6.53 -13.76
C ALA A 43 -0.71 5.52 -14.60
N TYR A 44 -0.93 4.30 -14.10
CA TYR A 44 -1.65 3.24 -14.83
C TYR A 44 -3.14 3.57 -15.06
N LEU A 45 -3.70 4.47 -14.25
CA LEU A 45 -5.09 4.90 -14.35
C LEU A 45 -5.23 6.29 -14.98
N ASP A 46 -4.12 6.92 -15.36
CA ASP A 46 -4.12 8.25 -15.95
C ASP A 46 -4.70 8.22 -17.38
N PRO A 47 -5.57 9.18 -17.74
CA PRO A 47 -6.17 9.22 -19.09
C PRO A 47 -5.13 9.35 -20.22
N SER A 48 -3.98 9.96 -19.96
CA SER A 48 -2.92 10.11 -20.97
C SER A 48 -2.26 8.78 -21.36
N ILE A 49 -2.47 7.70 -20.59
CA ILE A 49 -1.91 6.38 -20.89
C ILE A 49 -2.44 5.83 -22.21
N GLY A 50 -3.69 6.13 -22.58
CA GLY A 50 -4.27 5.67 -23.84
C GLY A 50 -3.55 6.23 -25.06
N GLU A 51 -3.03 7.46 -24.99
CA GLU A 51 -2.21 8.02 -26.06
C GLU A 51 -0.86 7.31 -26.18
N ILE A 52 -0.25 6.96 -25.04
CA ILE A 52 1.02 6.23 -24.98
C ILE A 52 0.83 4.81 -25.56
N GLU A 53 -0.22 4.10 -25.15
CA GLU A 53 -0.58 2.79 -25.71
C GLU A 53 -0.77 2.86 -27.23
N ALA A 54 -1.51 3.87 -27.71
CA ALA A 54 -1.74 4.06 -29.15
C ALA A 54 -0.45 4.40 -29.93
N GLN A 55 0.51 5.08 -29.30
CA GLN A 55 1.83 5.34 -29.91
C GLN A 55 2.66 4.05 -29.98
N LEU A 56 2.67 3.24 -28.91
CA LEU A 56 3.39 1.96 -28.88
C LEU A 56 2.83 0.97 -29.92
N GLN A 57 1.51 0.96 -30.14
CA GLN A 57 0.87 0.14 -31.17
C GLN A 57 1.22 0.55 -32.61
N ARG A 58 1.64 1.80 -32.84
CA ARG A 58 2.03 2.30 -34.17
C ARG A 58 3.47 1.98 -34.54
N VAL A 59 4.26 1.45 -33.61
CA VAL A 59 5.66 1.07 -33.88
C VAL A 59 5.70 -0.01 -34.96
N PRO A 60 6.41 0.20 -36.08
CA PRO A 60 6.50 -0.78 -37.16
C PRO A 60 7.08 -2.11 -36.68
N ALA A 61 6.52 -3.23 -37.14
CA ALA A 61 6.97 -4.56 -36.75
C ALA A 61 8.40 -4.90 -37.24
N ASP A 62 8.87 -4.20 -38.27
CA ASP A 62 10.22 -4.30 -38.81
C ASP A 62 11.22 -3.38 -38.12
N SER A 63 10.79 -2.50 -37.20
CA SER A 63 11.69 -1.64 -36.42
C SER A 63 12.47 -2.45 -35.39
N VAL A 64 13.70 -1.97 -35.09
CA VAL A 64 14.53 -2.49 -33.99
C VAL A 64 13.86 -2.36 -32.62
N ASP A 65 12.91 -1.41 -32.47
CA ASP A 65 12.21 -1.15 -31.22
C ASP A 65 10.92 -1.98 -31.06
N SER A 66 10.55 -2.80 -32.05
CA SER A 66 9.28 -3.53 -32.06
C SER A 66 9.07 -4.39 -30.82
N LEU A 67 10.08 -5.17 -30.40
CA LEU A 67 10.03 -6.01 -29.21
C LEU A 67 9.94 -5.18 -27.92
N ALA A 68 10.70 -4.09 -27.83
CA ALA A 68 10.69 -3.20 -26.67
C ALA A 68 9.34 -2.48 -26.54
N SER A 69 8.75 -2.06 -27.66
CA SER A 69 7.43 -1.46 -27.72
C SER A 69 6.35 -2.43 -27.24
N GLN A 70 6.35 -3.66 -27.74
CA GLN A 70 5.39 -4.70 -27.33
C GLN A 70 5.52 -5.03 -25.83
N SER A 71 6.74 -5.17 -25.33
CA SER A 71 6.99 -5.42 -23.92
C SER A 71 6.49 -4.27 -23.04
N LEU A 72 6.73 -3.02 -23.43
CA LEU A 72 6.25 -1.86 -22.70
C LEU A 72 4.72 -1.77 -22.73
N LEU A 73 4.10 -1.98 -23.90
CA LEU A 73 2.66 -1.99 -24.07
C LEU A 73 2.00 -3.04 -23.17
N GLN A 74 2.53 -4.27 -23.16
CA GLN A 74 2.02 -5.36 -22.32
C GLN A 74 2.07 -4.97 -20.84
N ARG A 75 3.22 -4.47 -20.36
CA ARG A 75 3.37 -4.05 -18.95
C ARG A 75 2.38 -2.96 -18.55
N ILE A 76 2.15 -1.99 -19.44
CA ILE A 76 1.18 -0.92 -19.24
C ILE A 76 -0.25 -1.49 -19.13
N GLN A 77 -0.63 -2.39 -20.03
CA GLN A 77 -1.96 -3.01 -20.04
C GLN A 77 -2.21 -3.89 -18.81
N GLU A 78 -1.22 -4.69 -18.42
CA GLU A 78 -1.28 -5.51 -17.21
C GLU A 78 -1.39 -4.65 -15.95
N GLY A 79 -0.58 -3.59 -15.86
CA GLY A 79 -0.63 -2.62 -14.77
C GLY A 79 -2.00 -1.94 -14.67
N ARG A 80 -2.55 -1.45 -15.79
CA ARG A 80 -3.88 -0.85 -15.85
C ARG A 80 -4.97 -1.82 -15.40
N THR A 81 -4.95 -3.05 -15.91
CA THR A 81 -5.93 -4.08 -15.53
C THR A 81 -5.89 -4.37 -14.04
N ARG A 82 -4.70 -4.52 -13.47
CA ARG A 82 -4.52 -4.72 -12.02
C ARG A 82 -5.05 -3.54 -11.20
N MET A 83 -4.73 -2.31 -11.60
CA MET A 83 -5.15 -1.11 -10.86
C MET A 83 -6.67 -0.87 -10.97
N GLN A 84 -7.27 -1.19 -12.11
CA GLN A 84 -8.73 -1.14 -12.29
C GLN A 84 -9.42 -2.16 -11.39
N ALA A 85 -8.94 -3.40 -11.36
CA ALA A 85 -9.47 -4.44 -10.48
C ALA A 85 -9.36 -4.04 -8.99
N ALA A 86 -8.24 -3.44 -8.58
CA ALA A 86 -8.07 -2.93 -7.24
C ALA A 86 -9.06 -1.80 -6.89
N GLN A 87 -9.31 -0.87 -7.82
CA GLN A 87 -10.33 0.18 -7.64
C GLN A 87 -11.74 -0.40 -7.54
N GLU A 88 -12.09 -1.37 -8.39
CA GLU A 88 -13.39 -2.02 -8.34
C GLU A 88 -13.61 -2.77 -7.03
N GLU A 89 -12.61 -3.51 -6.56
CA GLU A 89 -12.67 -4.20 -5.28
C GLU A 89 -12.84 -3.23 -4.12
N GLN A 90 -12.09 -2.11 -4.12
CA GLN A 90 -12.25 -1.06 -3.13
C GLN A 90 -13.67 -0.47 -3.15
N ARG A 91 -14.22 -0.20 -4.34
CA ARG A 91 -15.60 0.30 -4.50
C ARG A 91 -16.62 -0.71 -3.96
N ARG A 92 -16.44 -2.01 -4.23
CA ARG A 92 -17.29 -3.07 -3.70
C ARG A 92 -17.22 -3.17 -2.18
N ALA A 93 -16.03 -3.08 -1.60
CA ALA A 93 -15.84 -3.09 -0.15
C ALA A 93 -16.51 -1.88 0.54
N VAL A 94 -16.46 -0.70 -0.07
CA VAL A 94 -17.17 0.49 0.46
C VAL A 94 -18.68 0.34 0.30
N ALA A 95 -19.16 -0.16 -0.84
CA ALA A 95 -20.58 -0.37 -1.07
C ALA A 95 -21.19 -1.43 -0.13
N SER A 96 -20.47 -2.54 0.12
CA SER A 96 -20.92 -3.58 1.04
C SER A 96 -20.95 -3.10 2.50
N ALA A 97 -19.99 -2.26 2.90
CA ALA A 97 -20.02 -1.61 4.22
C ALA A 97 -21.20 -0.62 4.37
N SER A 98 -21.60 0.03 3.26
CA SER A 98 -22.73 0.97 3.23
C SER A 98 -24.11 0.27 3.19
N ALA A 99 -24.14 -1.01 2.80
CA ALA A 99 -25.35 -1.83 2.69
C ALA A 99 -25.69 -2.59 3.98
N LEU A 100 -24.87 -2.49 5.02
CA LEU A 100 -25.28 -2.90 6.36
C LEU A 100 -26.47 -2.02 6.78
N PRO A 101 -27.58 -2.61 7.24
CA PRO A 101 -28.71 -1.81 7.69
C PRO A 101 -28.20 -0.84 8.75
N THR A 102 -28.37 0.46 8.50
CA THR A 102 -28.27 1.48 9.53
C THR A 102 -29.28 1.06 10.59
N MET A 103 -28.81 0.45 11.67
CA MET A 103 -29.65 0.23 12.84
C MET A 103 -30.17 1.59 13.23
N ASP A 104 -31.48 1.74 13.20
CA ASP A 104 -32.19 2.92 13.67
C ASP A 104 -31.67 3.25 15.08
N PRO A 105 -31.04 4.42 15.31
CA PRO A 105 -30.56 4.78 16.64
C PRO A 105 -31.70 4.95 17.65
N SER A 106 -32.97 4.81 17.23
CA SER A 106 -34.17 5.01 18.04
C SER A 106 -34.74 3.71 18.65
N SER A 107 -34.17 2.54 18.37
CA SER A 107 -34.72 1.24 18.80
C SER A 107 -33.99 0.57 19.97
N THR A 108 -33.15 1.29 20.71
CA THR A 108 -32.59 0.72 21.93
C THR A 108 -33.31 1.28 23.15
N ASP A 109 -34.27 0.49 23.62
CA ASP A 109 -34.74 0.51 25.00
C ASP A 109 -33.56 0.15 25.91
N PHE A 110 -32.67 1.12 26.12
CA PHE A 110 -31.67 1.05 27.16
C PHE A 110 -32.37 1.39 28.48
N PRO A 111 -32.27 0.57 29.54
CA PRO A 111 -32.66 1.03 30.86
C PRO A 111 -31.86 2.29 31.16
N ARG A 112 -32.57 3.41 31.34
CA ARG A 112 -32.01 4.70 31.74
C ARG A 112 -31.11 4.45 32.96
N GLN A 113 -29.79 4.50 32.75
CA GLN A 113 -28.84 4.56 33.84
C GLN A 113 -29.26 5.74 34.71
N ALA A 114 -29.53 5.46 35.97
CA ALA A 114 -29.87 6.47 36.95
C ALA A 114 -28.82 7.58 36.90
N GLU A 115 -29.28 8.83 36.83
CA GLU A 115 -28.44 10.01 37.04
C GLU A 115 -27.60 9.76 38.30
N PRO A 116 -26.26 9.86 38.23
CA PRO A 116 -25.46 9.73 39.43
C PRO A 116 -25.82 10.91 40.34
N VAL A 117 -26.40 10.55 41.48
CA VAL A 117 -26.60 11.43 42.64
C VAL A 117 -25.31 12.21 42.86
N ALA A 118 -25.44 13.54 42.93
CA ALA A 118 -24.37 14.44 43.30
C ALA A 118 -23.71 13.95 44.60
N ALA A 119 -22.56 13.31 44.46
CA ALA A 119 -21.68 13.04 45.58
C ALA A 119 -21.01 14.37 45.96
N GLU A 120 -21.02 14.63 47.26
CA GLU A 120 -20.44 15.78 47.94
C GLU A 120 -19.01 16.08 47.49
N PRO A 121 -18.53 17.34 47.59
CA PRO A 121 -17.19 17.71 47.18
C PRO A 121 -16.16 16.96 48.03
N VAL A 122 -15.62 15.88 47.48
CA VAL A 122 -14.48 15.17 48.04
C VAL A 122 -13.26 16.06 47.85
N ASP A 123 -12.65 16.40 48.98
CA ASP A 123 -11.41 17.14 49.15
C ASP A 123 -10.38 16.81 48.05
N ALA A 124 -9.99 17.85 47.30
CA ALA A 124 -9.09 17.76 46.16
C ALA A 124 -7.65 17.52 46.64
N GLY A 125 -7.33 16.25 46.91
CA GLY A 125 -5.96 15.75 46.79
C GLY A 125 -5.50 15.84 45.34
N PRO A 126 -4.22 16.13 45.05
CA PRO A 126 -3.75 16.35 43.68
C PRO A 126 -3.99 15.09 42.84
N ALA A 127 -4.78 15.24 41.78
CA ALA A 127 -5.06 14.19 40.81
C ALA A 127 -3.84 13.97 39.90
N ASP A 128 -2.85 13.22 40.39
CA ASP A 128 -1.80 12.66 39.56
C ASP A 128 -2.26 11.33 38.96
N ALA A 129 -3.12 11.42 37.94
CA ALA A 129 -3.34 10.34 36.97
C ALA A 129 -3.81 10.94 35.65
N GLY A 130 -2.84 11.36 34.84
CA GLY A 130 -3.05 12.06 33.58
C GLY A 130 -4.02 11.30 32.65
N VAL A 131 -5.01 12.03 32.15
CA VAL A 131 -5.83 11.59 31.02
C VAL A 131 -4.87 11.20 29.88
N ILE A 132 -4.80 9.91 29.55
CA ILE A 132 -3.97 9.45 28.43
C ILE A 132 -4.63 9.96 27.15
N ALA A 133 -4.11 11.07 26.63
CA ALA A 133 -4.57 11.65 25.38
C ALA A 133 -4.35 10.65 24.24
N GLY A 134 -5.40 10.35 23.48
CA GLY A 134 -5.34 9.49 22.30
C GLY A 134 -6.11 8.17 22.41
N PRO A 135 -6.09 7.36 21.34
CA PRO A 135 -6.86 6.13 21.23
C PRO A 135 -6.47 5.09 22.28
N GLN A 136 -7.47 4.40 22.80
CA GLN A 136 -7.33 3.36 23.81
C GLN A 136 -7.95 2.05 23.30
N THR A 137 -7.81 0.97 24.06
CA THR A 137 -8.54 -0.27 23.79
C THR A 137 -10.05 0.01 23.70
N GLY A 138 -10.69 -0.53 22.67
CA GLY A 138 -12.10 -0.33 22.36
C GLY A 138 -12.39 0.87 21.45
N THR A 139 -11.43 1.79 21.25
CA THR A 139 -11.58 2.93 20.34
C THR A 139 -11.94 2.41 18.93
N PRO A 140 -13.01 2.92 18.31
CA PRO A 140 -13.36 2.58 16.93
C PRO A 140 -12.23 2.92 15.96
N ALA A 141 -11.96 2.03 15.02
CA ALA A 141 -10.99 2.28 13.95
C ALA A 141 -11.40 3.48 13.08
N SER A 142 -12.70 3.78 12.97
CA SER A 142 -13.20 5.00 12.31
C SER A 142 -12.76 6.27 13.02
N GLU A 143 -12.59 6.23 14.35
CA GLU A 143 -12.09 7.36 15.14
C GLU A 143 -10.58 7.57 14.93
N LEU A 144 -9.81 6.49 14.68
CA LEU A 144 -8.41 6.60 14.26
C LEU A 144 -8.25 7.37 12.94
N VAL A 145 -9.20 7.21 12.03
CA VAL A 145 -9.21 7.87 10.73
C VAL A 145 -9.57 9.35 10.85
N ALA A 146 -10.62 9.68 11.62
CA ALA A 146 -11.25 11.01 11.59
C ALA A 146 -11.17 11.80 12.91
N GLY A 147 -11.08 11.13 14.05
CA GLY A 147 -11.21 11.72 15.38
C GLY A 147 -9.93 12.32 15.95
N PHE A 148 -8.76 11.83 15.53
CA PHE A 148 -7.46 12.26 16.08
C PHE A 148 -6.65 13.10 15.08
N GLU A 149 -7.31 14.01 14.36
CA GLU A 149 -6.68 14.95 13.42
C GLU A 149 -5.80 14.28 12.34
N GLY A 150 -6.12 13.02 12.01
CA GLY A 150 -5.34 12.19 11.09
C GLY A 150 -3.93 11.83 11.60
N CYS A 151 -3.67 11.97 12.90
CA CYS A 151 -2.37 11.65 13.48
C CYS A 151 -2.05 10.16 13.54
N PHE A 152 -3.05 9.30 13.36
CA PHE A 152 -2.86 7.85 13.28
C PHE A 152 -2.96 7.40 11.83
N THR A 153 -1.98 6.60 11.41
CA THR A 153 -1.89 6.05 10.05
C THR A 153 -1.85 4.54 10.12
N ARG A 154 -2.41 3.87 9.11
CA ARG A 154 -2.36 2.41 8.99
C ARG A 154 -0.91 1.95 8.80
N GLY A 155 -0.50 0.96 9.58
CA GLY A 155 0.81 0.32 9.50
C GLY A 155 0.75 -1.02 8.75
N THR A 156 1.84 -1.77 8.83
CA THR A 156 1.93 -3.12 8.26
C THR A 156 1.07 -4.09 9.07
N ALA A 157 0.28 -4.94 8.41
CA ALA A 157 -0.47 -5.99 9.08
C ALA A 157 0.50 -6.96 9.79
N VAL A 158 0.18 -7.33 11.04
CA VAL A 158 1.00 -8.23 11.85
C VAL A 158 0.25 -9.51 12.16
N THR A 159 0.97 -10.62 12.21
CA THR A 159 0.40 -11.87 12.74
C THR A 159 0.45 -11.83 14.25
N VAL A 160 -0.71 -11.83 14.89
CA VAL A 160 -0.86 -11.91 16.34
C VAL A 160 -1.00 -13.37 16.75
N GLU A 161 -0.20 -13.80 17.73
CA GLU A 161 -0.23 -15.17 18.24
C GLU A 161 -1.64 -15.57 18.69
N GLY A 162 -2.13 -16.72 18.21
CA GLY A 162 -3.47 -17.22 18.51
C GLY A 162 -4.64 -16.47 17.84
N ARG A 163 -4.40 -15.36 17.14
CA ARG A 163 -5.45 -14.57 16.47
C ARG A 163 -5.27 -14.45 14.95
N GLY A 164 -4.07 -14.64 14.43
CA GLY A 164 -3.77 -14.55 13.00
C GLY A 164 -3.45 -13.12 12.55
N MET A 165 -3.60 -12.83 11.26
CA MET A 165 -3.25 -11.52 10.68
C MET A 165 -4.21 -10.43 11.17
N ARG A 166 -3.67 -9.28 11.62
CA ARG A 166 -4.44 -8.13 12.08
C ARG A 166 -3.91 -6.84 11.50
N ASP A 167 -4.82 -5.90 11.28
CA ASP A 167 -4.48 -4.54 10.88
C ASP A 167 -3.82 -3.81 12.05
N THR A 168 -2.86 -2.96 11.73
CA THR A 168 -2.20 -2.12 12.70
C THR A 168 -2.33 -0.65 12.35
N TRP A 169 -2.26 0.19 13.38
CA TRP A 169 -2.19 1.63 13.28
C TRP A 169 -1.05 2.13 14.14
N GLN A 170 -0.44 3.22 13.72
CA GLN A 170 0.66 3.84 14.44
C GLN A 170 0.53 5.36 14.39
N LEU A 171 1.15 6.02 15.37
CA LEU A 171 1.28 7.47 15.34
C LEU A 171 2.15 7.88 14.15
N SER A 172 1.72 8.92 13.44
CA SER A 172 2.45 9.57 12.36
C SER A 172 3.69 10.28 12.90
N ASP A 173 4.77 10.29 12.13
CA ASP A 173 6.04 10.93 12.50
C ASP A 173 6.01 12.48 12.44
N ARG A 174 4.84 13.07 12.19
CA ARG A 174 4.65 14.52 12.21
C ARG A 174 4.86 15.06 13.63
N ALA A 175 5.65 16.13 13.76
CA ALA A 175 5.97 16.74 15.05
C ALA A 175 4.73 17.13 15.87
N SER A 176 3.69 17.67 15.21
CA SER A 176 2.41 18.00 15.87
C SER A 176 1.74 16.78 16.50
N CYS A 177 1.72 15.65 15.79
CA CYS A 177 1.14 14.39 16.25
C CYS A 177 1.95 13.78 17.40
N GLN A 178 3.27 13.80 17.30
CA GLN A 178 4.15 13.34 18.36
C GLN A 178 4.01 14.17 19.64
N LEU A 179 3.78 15.48 19.53
CA LEU A 179 3.54 16.36 20.67
C LEU A 179 2.14 16.18 21.27
N GLY A 180 1.12 15.97 20.44
CA GLY A 180 -0.26 15.75 20.89
C GLY A 180 -0.51 14.39 21.54
N TYR A 181 0.21 13.35 21.12
CA TYR A 181 0.03 11.97 21.58
C TYR A 181 1.35 11.31 22.01
N PRO A 182 2.03 11.83 23.04
CA PRO A 182 3.37 11.35 23.43
C PRO A 182 3.38 9.90 23.91
N SER A 183 2.29 9.41 24.52
CA SER A 183 2.13 8.02 24.98
C SER A 183 2.09 6.99 23.84
N HIS A 184 1.86 7.44 22.60
CA HIS A 184 1.66 6.55 21.44
C HIS A 184 2.85 6.51 20.48
N ARG A 185 3.93 7.25 20.76
CA ARG A 185 5.12 7.33 19.89
C ARG A 185 5.75 5.97 19.62
N ASP A 186 5.85 5.15 20.68
CA ASP A 186 6.47 3.82 20.64
C ASP A 186 5.45 2.69 20.67
N SER A 187 4.19 3.00 20.34
CA SER A 187 3.09 2.04 20.37
C SER A 187 2.56 1.75 18.98
N VAL A 188 2.09 0.52 18.79
CA VAL A 188 1.31 0.05 17.66
C VAL A 188 -0.05 -0.35 18.19
N LEU A 189 -1.10 0.17 17.57
CA LEU A 189 -2.48 -0.19 17.87
C LEU A 189 -2.88 -1.35 16.96
N VAL A 190 -3.23 -2.48 17.55
CA VAL A 190 -3.77 -3.62 16.82
C VAL A 190 -5.28 -3.47 16.73
N VAL A 191 -5.86 -3.63 15.54
CA VAL A 191 -7.30 -3.51 15.31
C VAL A 191 -7.91 -4.88 15.02
N GLU A 192 -9.03 -5.17 15.67
CA GLU A 192 -9.87 -6.35 15.47
C GLU A 192 -11.33 -5.90 15.44
N ASP A 193 -12.11 -6.42 14.49
CA ASP A 193 -13.54 -6.10 14.32
C ASP A 193 -13.84 -4.58 14.31
N GLY A 194 -12.95 -3.82 13.67
CA GLY A 194 -13.09 -2.38 13.52
C GLY A 194 -12.86 -1.58 14.81
N ARG A 195 -12.22 -2.17 15.84
CA ARG A 195 -11.86 -1.49 17.10
C ARG A 195 -10.43 -1.79 17.51
N VAL A 196 -9.82 -0.90 18.29
CA VAL A 196 -8.51 -1.14 18.89
C VAL A 196 -8.64 -2.30 19.88
N LEU A 197 -7.98 -3.41 19.58
CA LEU A 197 -7.89 -4.57 20.46
C LEU A 197 -6.86 -4.34 21.56
N ALA A 198 -5.69 -3.83 21.20
CA ALA A 198 -4.57 -3.66 22.10
C ALA A 198 -3.60 -2.58 21.60
N LEU A 199 -2.93 -1.94 22.56
CA LEU A 199 -1.76 -1.12 22.31
C LEU A 199 -0.53 -1.94 22.70
N LEU A 200 0.34 -2.20 21.73
CA LEU A 200 1.56 -2.97 21.94
C LEU A 200 2.75 -2.05 21.73
N PRO A 201 3.79 -2.13 22.57
CA PRO A 201 5.01 -1.41 22.28
C PRO A 201 5.62 -1.95 20.98
N LYS A 202 6.21 -1.07 20.17
CA LYS A 202 6.88 -1.45 18.90
C LYS A 202 7.94 -2.54 19.12
N SER A 203 8.59 -2.56 20.28
CA SER A 203 9.55 -3.59 20.69
C SER A 203 8.96 -4.99 20.87
N ALA A 204 7.64 -5.13 21.01
CA ALA A 204 6.96 -6.42 21.04
C ALA A 204 6.74 -7.00 19.63
N VAL A 205 6.85 -6.17 18.58
CA VAL A 205 6.70 -6.60 17.19
C VAL A 205 8.04 -7.14 16.70
N ARG A 206 8.03 -8.36 16.17
CA ARG A 206 9.24 -9.01 15.63
C ARG A 206 9.03 -9.34 14.16
N THR A 207 10.01 -9.00 13.34
CA THR A 207 10.08 -9.46 11.96
C THR A 207 10.66 -10.88 11.96
N VAL A 208 9.88 -11.84 11.47
CA VAL A 208 10.31 -13.23 11.28
C VAL A 208 10.30 -13.57 9.80
N ARG A 209 11.32 -14.28 9.33
CA ARG A 209 11.26 -14.93 8.01
C ARG A 209 10.50 -16.23 8.18
N ARG A 210 9.39 -16.37 7.45
CA ARG A 210 8.63 -17.63 7.37
C ARG A 210 9.13 -18.41 6.15
N TYR A 211 9.62 -19.61 6.37
CA TYR A 211 9.99 -20.55 5.31
C TYR A 211 8.75 -21.34 4.85
N GLU A 212 8.81 -21.94 3.66
CA GLU A 212 7.68 -22.70 3.07
C GLU A 212 7.28 -23.93 3.90
N ASP A 213 8.15 -24.39 4.81
CA ASP A 213 7.91 -25.47 5.78
C ASP A 213 7.20 -25.01 7.08
N GLY A 214 6.87 -23.72 7.19
CA GLY A 214 6.21 -23.14 8.37
C GLY A 214 7.17 -22.74 9.50
N GLY A 215 8.48 -22.94 9.34
CA GLY A 215 9.48 -22.48 10.30
C GLY A 215 9.60 -20.95 10.34
N THR A 216 9.78 -20.39 11.53
CA THR A 216 10.07 -18.96 11.72
C THR A 216 11.42 -18.76 12.38
N VAL A 217 12.32 -18.01 11.73
CA VAL A 217 13.56 -17.52 12.35
C VAL A 217 13.47 -16.01 12.56
N PRO A 218 13.91 -15.47 13.72
CA PRO A 218 14.07 -14.03 13.89
C PRO A 218 15.00 -13.48 12.80
N VAL A 219 14.64 -12.35 12.21
CA VAL A 219 15.62 -11.59 11.41
C VAL A 219 16.54 -10.90 12.39
N ASP A 220 17.77 -11.40 12.51
CA ASP A 220 18.82 -10.72 13.25
C ASP A 220 19.29 -9.54 12.41
N ASP A 221 18.74 -8.35 12.67
CA ASP A 221 19.29 -7.10 12.16
C ASP A 221 20.54 -6.79 12.99
N GLY A 222 21.62 -7.52 12.67
CA GLY A 222 22.93 -7.36 13.26
C GLY A 222 23.34 -5.90 13.22
N GLY A 223 23.48 -5.31 14.41
CA GLY A 223 23.80 -3.91 14.61
C GLY A 223 25.03 -3.47 13.81
N ARG A 224 24.90 -2.30 13.20
CA ARG A 224 26.02 -1.48 12.75
C ARG A 224 25.83 -0.06 13.24
#